data_AF-A0AAP3CUH8-F1
#
_entry.id   AF-A0AAP3CUH8-F1
#
_cell.length_a   1.000
_cell.length_b   1.000
_cell.length_c   1.000
_cell.angle_alpha   90.00
_cell.angle_beta   90.00
_cell.angle_gamma   90.00
#
_symmetry.space_group_name_H-M   'P 1'
#
loop_
_entity.id
_entity.type
_entity.pdbx_description
1 polymer ?
#
loop_
_entity_poly.entity_id
_entity_poly.type
_entity_poly.pdbx_seq_one_letter_code
_entity_poly.pdbx_strand_id
1 'polypeptide(L)'
;MARPRQPVDLLLVKGKKHLTQQEIEERRAQEIKAPNDKVKAPSYLPKDLKREFKKIADELKNIGIMTNLDVDALARFLFARKLYLQVTEQLLERGPMKTVIVRKFDDDGNVIGEEEKVVPNDDYSELLINQDKLFKQCRQASSDLGLTISSRCKLVIPKKDDGKPKSKEEERFGGRM
;
A
#
# COMPACT_ATOMS: atom_id res chain seq x y z
N MET A 1 -28.14 -5.37 15.60
CA MET A 1 -27.26 -4.29 15.10
C MET A 1 -27.38 -4.20 13.58
N ALA A 2 -27.69 -3.02 13.04
CA ALA A 2 -27.76 -2.81 11.58
C ALA A 2 -26.36 -2.97 10.97
N ARG A 3 -26.24 -3.76 9.88
CA ARG A 3 -24.96 -3.92 9.17
C ARG A 3 -24.54 -2.58 8.54
N PRO A 4 -23.23 -2.26 8.51
CA PRO A 4 -22.75 -1.04 7.88
C PRO A 4 -23.19 -0.94 6.43
N ARG A 5 -23.57 0.26 5.99
CA ARG A 5 -23.95 0.53 4.60
C ARG A 5 -22.77 0.20 3.67
N GLN A 6 -23.07 -0.49 2.58
CA GLN A 6 -22.10 -0.85 1.53
C GLN A 6 -22.43 -0.09 0.25
N PRO A 7 -21.42 0.27 -0.56
CA PRO A 7 -21.65 0.83 -1.89
C PRO A 7 -22.56 -0.08 -2.72
N VAL A 8 -23.42 0.52 -3.52
CA VAL A 8 -24.42 -0.14 -4.34
C VAL A 8 -23.78 -1.11 -5.32
N ASP A 9 -22.65 -0.74 -5.91
CA ASP A 9 -21.92 -1.59 -6.84
C ASP A 9 -21.43 -2.88 -6.15
N LEU A 10 -21.02 -2.80 -4.88
CA LEU A 10 -20.66 -3.97 -4.09
C LEU A 10 -21.88 -4.86 -3.79
N LEU A 11 -23.05 -4.27 -3.57
CA LEU A 11 -24.29 -5.00 -3.33
C LEU A 11 -24.77 -5.76 -4.58
N LEU A 12 -24.66 -5.11 -5.75
CA LEU A 12 -25.03 -5.68 -7.05
C LEU A 12 -24.15 -6.90 -7.38
N VAL A 13 -22.85 -6.82 -7.11
CA VAL A 13 -21.89 -7.90 -7.36
C VAL A 13 -22.10 -9.09 -6.42
N LYS A 14 -22.40 -8.83 -5.14
CA LYS A 14 -22.67 -9.90 -4.17
C LYS A 14 -23.97 -10.67 -4.48
N GLY A 15 -24.83 -10.18 -5.38
CA GLY A 15 -26.12 -10.79 -5.71
C GLY A 15 -27.12 -10.81 -4.55
N LYS A 16 -26.86 -10.05 -3.47
CA LYS A 16 -27.60 -10.16 -2.20
C LYS A 16 -28.87 -9.32 -2.14
N LYS A 17 -29.18 -8.53 -3.17
CA LYS A 17 -30.39 -7.69 -3.22
C LYS A 17 -30.90 -7.53 -4.65
N HIS A 18 -32.18 -7.82 -4.86
CA HIS A 18 -32.94 -7.40 -6.04
C HIS A 18 -33.32 -5.93 -5.84
N LEU A 19 -32.39 -5.03 -6.12
CA LEU A 19 -32.68 -3.59 -6.10
C LEU A 19 -33.37 -3.20 -7.41
N THR A 20 -34.38 -2.34 -7.33
CA THR A 20 -34.97 -1.74 -8.53
C THR A 20 -34.01 -0.70 -9.14
N GLN A 21 -34.23 -0.34 -10.40
CA GLN A 21 -33.42 0.70 -11.07
C GLN A 21 -33.47 2.04 -10.30
N GLN A 22 -34.65 2.43 -9.82
CA GLN A 22 -34.84 3.64 -9.02
C GLN A 22 -34.06 3.57 -7.69
N GLU A 23 -34.12 2.43 -6.99
CA GLU A 23 -33.36 2.25 -5.74
C GLU A 23 -31.84 2.28 -5.94
N ILE A 24 -31.35 1.80 -7.09
CA ILE A 24 -29.92 1.89 -7.44
C ILE A 24 -29.52 3.34 -7.63
N GLU A 25 -30.30 4.11 -8.39
CA GLU A 25 -30.03 5.53 -8.66
C GLU A 25 -30.07 6.38 -7.39
N GLU A 26 -31.08 6.19 -6.54
CA GLU A 26 -31.17 6.86 -5.23
C GLU A 26 -29.96 6.54 -4.35
N ARG A 27 -29.53 5.27 -4.31
CA ARG A 27 -28.33 4.87 -3.55
C ARG A 27 -27.07 5.50 -4.11
N ARG A 28 -26.89 5.51 -5.44
CA ARG A 28 -25.74 6.16 -6.09
C ARG A 28 -25.69 7.66 -5.81
N ALA A 29 -26.85 8.32 -5.78
CA ALA A 29 -26.95 9.74 -5.48
C ALA A 29 -26.64 10.06 -4.00
N GLN A 30 -26.97 9.13 -3.09
CA GLN A 30 -26.67 9.25 -1.66
C GLN A 30 -25.24 8.83 -1.29
N GLU A 31 -24.49 8.21 -2.21
CA GLU A 31 -23.10 7.80 -1.96
C GLU A 31 -22.18 9.01 -1.90
N ILE A 32 -21.49 9.15 -0.76
CA ILE A 32 -20.49 10.19 -0.56
C ILE A 32 -19.28 9.86 -1.44
N LYS A 33 -18.96 10.77 -2.37
CA LYS A 33 -17.75 10.71 -3.19
C LYS A 33 -16.81 11.82 -2.75
N ALA A 34 -15.63 11.46 -2.29
CA ALA A 34 -14.62 12.45 -1.94
C ALA A 34 -13.98 13.04 -3.22
N PRO A 35 -13.72 14.36 -3.25
CA PRO A 35 -13.12 15.03 -4.40
C PRO A 35 -11.65 14.63 -4.59
N ASN A 36 -11.14 14.72 -5.83
CA ASN A 36 -9.77 14.35 -6.22
C ASN A 36 -9.03 15.44 -7.03
N ASP A 37 -9.52 16.67 -6.97
CA ASP A 37 -9.03 17.85 -7.69
C ASP A 37 -7.72 18.44 -7.10
N LYS A 38 -7.43 18.17 -5.83
CA LYS A 38 -6.30 18.74 -5.07
C LYS A 38 -5.26 17.70 -4.66
N VAL A 39 -5.23 16.55 -5.31
CA VAL A 39 -4.20 15.53 -5.08
C VAL A 39 -2.86 16.05 -5.60
N LYS A 40 -2.04 16.59 -4.70
CA LYS A 40 -0.71 17.14 -4.99
C LYS A 40 0.27 16.69 -3.91
N ALA A 41 1.53 16.52 -4.29
CA ALA A 41 2.57 16.14 -3.35
C ALA A 41 2.75 17.24 -2.29
N PRO A 42 2.74 16.89 -0.99
CA PRO A 42 2.96 17.87 0.08
C PRO A 42 4.30 18.60 -0.03
N SER A 43 4.34 19.85 0.44
CA SER A 43 5.53 20.71 0.37
C SER A 43 6.73 20.12 1.11
N TYR A 44 6.48 19.44 2.23
CA TYR A 44 7.50 18.80 3.08
C TYR A 44 8.16 17.58 2.43
N LEU A 45 7.62 17.03 1.33
CA LEU A 45 8.26 15.90 0.67
C LEU A 45 9.55 16.35 -0.04
N PRO A 46 10.67 15.60 0.15
CA PRO A 46 11.86 15.72 -0.67
C PRO A 46 11.58 15.53 -2.17
N LYS A 47 12.45 16.08 -3.03
CA LYS A 47 12.26 16.11 -4.50
C LYS A 47 12.11 14.71 -5.12
N ASP A 48 12.88 13.74 -4.64
CA ASP A 48 12.75 12.32 -4.99
C ASP A 48 11.38 11.76 -4.61
N LEU A 49 10.91 11.99 -3.38
CA LEU A 49 9.61 11.50 -2.95
C LEU A 49 8.44 12.22 -3.63
N LYS A 50 8.58 13.50 -4.01
CA LYS A 50 7.56 14.20 -4.81
C LYS A 50 7.36 13.56 -6.19
N ARG A 51 8.43 13.08 -6.83
CA ARG A 51 8.34 12.36 -8.11
C ARG A 51 7.60 11.04 -7.96
N GLU A 52 7.96 10.26 -6.94
CA GLU A 52 7.30 8.99 -6.63
C GLU A 52 5.83 9.19 -6.24
N PHE A 53 5.54 10.22 -5.43
CA PHE A 53 4.16 10.59 -5.08
C PHE A 53 3.34 10.83 -6.33
N LYS A 54 3.83 11.66 -7.26
CA LYS A 54 3.09 11.99 -8.47
C LYS A 54 2.80 10.73 -9.29
N LYS A 55 3.80 9.88 -9.51
CA LYS A 55 3.64 8.62 -10.25
C LYS A 55 2.53 7.75 -9.66
N ILE A 56 2.59 7.46 -8.36
CA ILE A 56 1.62 6.60 -7.69
C ILE A 56 0.24 7.27 -7.64
N ALA A 57 0.18 8.56 -7.28
CA ALA A 57 -1.08 9.28 -7.22
C ALA A 57 -1.79 9.32 -8.58
N ASP A 58 -1.06 9.51 -9.68
CA ASP A 58 -1.63 9.51 -11.03
C ASP A 58 -2.22 8.12 -11.37
N GLU A 59 -1.49 7.02 -11.08
CA GLU A 59 -2.01 5.66 -11.26
C GLU A 59 -3.27 5.40 -10.41
N LEU A 60 -3.26 5.80 -9.13
CA LEU A 60 -4.40 5.62 -8.23
C LEU A 60 -5.61 6.49 -8.61
N LYS A 61 -5.38 7.70 -9.14
CA LYS A 61 -6.43 8.56 -9.69
C LYS A 61 -7.06 7.95 -10.95
N ASN A 62 -6.23 7.37 -11.83
CA ASN A 62 -6.71 6.74 -13.07
C ASN A 62 -7.67 5.57 -12.79
N ILE A 63 -7.45 4.84 -11.71
CA ILE A 63 -8.36 3.75 -11.27
C ILE A 63 -9.45 4.23 -10.31
N GLY A 64 -9.53 5.54 -10.02
CA GLY A 64 -10.62 6.15 -9.27
C GLY A 64 -10.60 5.95 -7.75
N ILE A 65 -9.47 5.55 -7.16
CA ILE A 65 -9.38 5.24 -5.71
C ILE A 65 -8.58 6.25 -4.90
N MET A 66 -7.98 7.26 -5.53
CA MET A 66 -7.26 8.35 -4.85
C MET A 66 -8.12 9.61 -4.77
N THR A 67 -8.18 10.20 -3.59
CA THR A 67 -8.91 11.43 -3.29
C THR A 67 -8.02 12.43 -2.56
N ASN A 68 -8.52 13.64 -2.34
CA ASN A 68 -7.82 14.68 -1.59
C ASN A 68 -7.48 14.24 -0.15
N LEU A 69 -8.26 13.31 0.42
CA LEU A 69 -8.07 12.80 1.78
C LEU A 69 -6.87 11.86 1.91
N ASP A 70 -6.44 11.26 0.80
CA ASP A 70 -5.42 10.20 0.79
C ASP A 70 -3.99 10.75 0.65
N VAL A 71 -3.85 12.07 0.44
CA VAL A 71 -2.56 12.75 0.20
C VAL A 71 -1.55 12.45 1.31
N ASP A 72 -1.91 12.65 2.58
CA ASP A 72 -1.00 12.40 3.70
C ASP A 72 -0.75 10.91 3.93
N ALA A 73 -1.73 10.04 3.61
CA ALA A 73 -1.53 8.60 3.68
C ALA A 73 -0.46 8.14 2.69
N LEU A 74 -0.53 8.61 1.43
CA LEU A 74 0.48 8.31 0.43
C LEU A 74 1.85 8.92 0.80
N ALA A 75 1.89 10.14 1.33
CA ALA A 75 3.14 10.76 1.78
C ALA A 75 3.82 9.96 2.91
N ARG A 76 3.05 9.52 3.92
CA ARG A 76 3.55 8.66 5.01
C ARG A 76 4.07 7.31 4.49
N PHE A 77 3.35 6.68 3.56
CA PHE A 77 3.82 5.46 2.90
C PHE A 77 5.19 5.66 2.25
N LEU A 78 5.38 6.75 1.51
CA LEU A 78 6.64 7.04 0.82
C LEU A 78 7.81 7.25 1.78
N PHE A 79 7.59 7.94 2.90
CA PHE A 79 8.62 8.07 3.93
C PHE A 79 8.96 6.73 4.57
N ALA A 80 7.96 5.94 4.98
CA ALA A 80 8.19 4.62 5.55
C ALA A 80 8.97 3.73 4.58
N ARG A 81 8.62 3.75 3.29
CA ARG A 81 9.32 3.01 2.23
C ARG A 81 10.77 3.47 2.07
N LYS A 82 11.01 4.78 2.08
CA LYS A 82 12.38 5.33 1.98
C LYS A 82 13.25 4.89 3.15
N LEU A 83 12.73 5.05 4.38
CA LEU A 83 13.44 4.63 5.58
C LEU A 83 13.68 3.12 5.61
N TYR A 84 12.69 2.31 5.17
CA TYR A 84 12.85 0.86 5.06
C TYR A 84 14.02 0.50 4.15
N LEU A 85 14.13 1.13 2.98
CA LEU A 85 15.24 0.90 2.05
C LEU A 85 16.58 1.30 2.66
N GLN A 86 16.66 2.45 3.32
CA GLN A 86 17.89 2.90 3.98
C GLN A 86 18.35 1.96 5.10
N VAL A 87 17.43 1.50 5.96
CA VAL A 87 17.75 0.54 7.02
C VAL A 87 18.13 -0.82 6.42
N THR A 88 17.48 -1.23 5.34
CA THR A 88 17.82 -2.49 4.63
C THR A 88 19.21 -2.43 4.02
N GLU A 89 19.60 -1.30 3.42
CA GLU A 89 20.95 -1.07 2.91
C GLU A 89 21.99 -1.18 4.04
N GLN A 90 21.74 -0.53 5.18
CA GLN A 90 22.61 -0.62 6.36
C GLN A 90 22.75 -2.06 6.90
N LEU A 91 21.67 -2.84 6.89
CA LEU A 91 21.72 -4.25 7.29
C LEU A 91 22.60 -5.06 6.33
N LEU A 92 22.43 -4.88 5.02
CA LEU A 92 23.21 -5.59 4.00
C LEU A 92 24.70 -5.23 4.05
N GLU A 93 25.03 -3.97 4.30
CA GLU A 93 26.42 -3.50 4.41
C GLU A 93 27.13 -4.03 5.65
N ARG A 94 26.45 -4.00 6.81
CA ARG A 94 27.08 -4.32 8.11
C ARG A 94 27.17 -5.81 8.36
N GLY A 95 26.16 -6.57 7.94
CA GLY A 95 26.03 -7.99 8.25
C GLY A 95 25.83 -8.29 9.74
N PRO A 96 25.41 -9.53 10.06
CA PRO A 96 25.10 -9.95 11.43
C PRO A 96 26.34 -10.19 12.30
N MET A 97 27.53 -10.24 11.71
CA MET A 97 28.80 -10.50 12.39
C MET A 97 29.77 -9.37 12.09
N LYS A 98 30.61 -9.01 13.07
CA LYS A 98 31.70 -8.04 12.94
C LYS A 98 33.02 -8.66 13.40
N THR A 99 34.11 -8.22 12.80
CA THR A 99 35.46 -8.58 13.24
C THR A 99 35.93 -7.59 14.29
N VAL A 100 36.40 -8.08 15.43
CA VAL A 100 36.99 -7.27 16.51
C VAL A 100 38.38 -7.76 16.83
N ILE A 101 39.26 -6.84 17.23
CA ILE A 101 40.59 -7.16 17.71
C ILE A 101 40.53 -7.37 19.21
N VAL A 102 40.89 -8.57 19.67
CA VAL A 102 40.98 -8.92 21.08
C VAL A 102 42.44 -8.90 21.50
N ARG A 103 42.76 -8.07 22.48
CA ARG A 103 44.11 -8.01 23.09
C ARG A 103 44.26 -9.12 24.11
N LYS A 104 45.39 -9.82 24.04
CA LYS A 104 45.85 -10.77 25.06
C LYS A 104 46.76 -10.04 26.02
N PHE A 105 46.57 -10.29 27.31
CA PHE A 105 47.34 -9.68 28.39
C PHE A 105 48.09 -10.76 29.16
N ASP A 106 49.29 -10.45 29.65
CA ASP A 106 49.98 -11.27 30.65
C ASP A 106 49.43 -11.01 32.06
N ASP A 107 49.97 -11.73 33.05
CA ASP A 107 49.59 -11.61 34.46
C ASP A 107 49.89 -10.22 35.04
N ASP A 108 50.82 -9.48 34.45
CA ASP A 108 51.20 -8.12 34.82
C ASP A 108 50.37 -7.04 34.09
N GLY A 109 49.46 -7.45 33.19
CA GLY A 109 48.59 -6.57 32.43
C GLY A 109 49.21 -5.95 31.18
N ASN A 110 50.38 -6.41 30.72
CA ASN A 110 50.99 -5.98 29.47
C ASN A 110 50.35 -6.72 28.29
N VAL A 111 50.20 -6.02 27.15
CA VAL A 111 49.66 -6.63 25.93
C VAL A 111 50.71 -7.56 25.31
N ILE A 112 50.41 -8.85 25.26
CA ILE A 112 51.28 -9.91 24.69
C ILE A 112 50.88 -10.36 23.29
N GLY A 113 49.76 -9.86 22.77
CA GLY A 113 49.34 -10.12 21.41
C GLY A 113 47.95 -9.57 21.09
N GLU A 114 47.62 -9.59 19.81
CA GLU A 114 46.30 -9.24 19.29
C GLU A 114 45.80 -10.39 18.42
N GLU A 115 44.53 -10.74 18.55
CA GLU A 115 43.87 -11.71 17.69
C GLU A 115 42.59 -11.13 17.10
N GLU A 116 42.31 -11.42 15.83
CA GLU A 116 41.03 -11.10 15.22
C GLU A 116 39.99 -12.15 15.58
N LYS A 117 38.83 -11.70 16.05
CA LYS A 117 37.70 -12.56 16.39
C LYS A 117 36.44 -12.07 15.71
N VAL A 118 35.71 -13.00 15.10
CA VAL A 118 34.39 -12.72 14.54
C VAL A 118 33.35 -12.89 15.66
N VAL A 119 32.60 -11.83 15.94
CA VAL A 119 31.59 -11.77 17.00
C VAL A 119 30.26 -11.24 16.44
N PRO A 120 29.12 -11.48 17.11
CA PRO A 120 27.85 -10.88 16.70
C PRO A 120 27.94 -9.34 16.64
N ASN A 121 27.25 -8.77 15.66
CA ASN A 121 27.13 -7.32 15.53
C ASN A 121 25.95 -6.82 16.36
N ASP A 122 26.25 -6.19 17.50
CA ASP A 122 25.25 -5.74 18.47
C ASP A 122 24.20 -4.80 17.85
N ASP A 123 24.62 -3.86 17.00
CA ASP A 123 23.75 -2.88 16.32
C ASP A 123 22.81 -3.54 15.30
N TYR A 124 23.18 -4.72 14.78
CA TYR A 124 22.42 -5.39 13.72
C TYR A 124 21.02 -5.78 14.19
N SER A 125 20.88 -6.20 15.45
CA SER A 125 19.60 -6.59 16.02
C SER A 125 18.62 -5.41 16.08
N GLU A 126 19.09 -4.22 16.46
CA GLU A 126 18.27 -3.01 16.50
C GLU A 126 17.82 -2.57 15.11
N LEU A 127 18.74 -2.60 14.13
CA LEU A 127 18.43 -2.31 12.74
C LEU A 127 17.38 -3.28 12.18
N LEU A 128 17.47 -4.56 12.51
CA LEU A 128 16.51 -5.57 12.07
C LEU A 128 15.11 -5.33 12.66
N ILE A 129 15.03 -4.98 13.95
CA ILE A 129 13.77 -4.61 14.60
C ILE A 129 13.15 -3.37 13.94
N ASN A 130 13.96 -2.36 13.63
CA ASN A 130 13.49 -1.15 12.96
C ASN A 130 13.03 -1.43 11.52
N GLN A 131 13.75 -2.28 10.79
CA GLN A 131 13.37 -2.73 9.46
C GLN A 131 12.00 -3.42 9.47
N ASP A 132 11.75 -4.34 10.42
CA ASP A 132 10.48 -5.04 10.55
C ASP A 132 9.31 -4.06 10.86
N LYS A 133 9.54 -3.09 11.75
CA LYS A 133 8.54 -2.03 12.03
C LYS A 133 8.20 -1.22 10.77
N LEU A 134 9.21 -0.79 10.03
CA LEU A 134 9.03 -0.03 8.79
C LEU A 134 8.36 -0.86 7.70
N PHE A 135 8.69 -2.14 7.58
CA PHE A 135 8.03 -3.08 6.67
C PHE A 135 6.54 -3.20 7.00
N LYS A 136 6.19 -3.37 8.28
CA LYS A 136 4.78 -3.43 8.74
C LYS A 136 4.03 -2.15 8.43
N GLN A 137 4.63 -0.98 8.69
CA GLN A 137 4.04 0.32 8.33
C GLN A 137 3.79 0.44 6.82
N CYS A 138 4.78 0.07 5.99
CA CYS A 138 4.65 0.06 4.54
C CYS A 138 3.52 -0.88 4.08
N ARG A 139 3.48 -2.09 4.64
CA ARG A 139 2.50 -3.12 4.30
C ARG A 139 1.08 -2.68 4.65
N GLN A 140 0.90 -2.09 5.83
CA GLN A 140 -0.38 -1.56 6.29
C GLN A 140 -0.85 -0.43 5.37
N ALA A 141 -0.02 0.61 5.18
CA ALA A 141 -0.37 1.72 4.30
C ALA A 141 -0.61 1.27 2.85
N SER A 142 0.13 0.28 2.35
CA SER A 142 -0.10 -0.29 1.02
C SER A 142 -1.46 -0.98 0.89
N SER A 143 -1.90 -1.68 1.94
CA SER A 143 -3.21 -2.31 1.97
C SER A 143 -4.32 -1.27 1.95
N ASP A 144 -4.17 -0.21 2.72
CA ASP A 144 -5.17 0.84 2.87
C ASP A 144 -5.29 1.72 1.61
N LEU A 145 -4.16 2.02 0.96
CA LEU A 145 -4.11 2.79 -0.29
C LEU A 145 -4.45 2.00 -1.56
N GLY A 146 -4.73 0.69 -1.46
CA GLY A 146 -5.02 -0.12 -2.63
C GLY A 146 -3.78 -0.48 -3.48
N LEU A 147 -2.57 -0.41 -2.92
CA LEU A 147 -1.32 -0.68 -3.66
C LEU A 147 -1.00 -2.17 -3.83
N THR A 148 -1.76 -3.05 -3.17
CA THR A 148 -1.54 -4.50 -3.20
C THR A 148 -2.54 -5.18 -4.12
N ILE A 149 -2.19 -6.32 -4.71
CA ILE A 149 -3.11 -7.08 -5.57
C ILE A 149 -4.40 -7.42 -4.80
N SER A 150 -4.26 -7.96 -3.58
CA SER A 150 -5.41 -8.34 -2.75
C SER A 150 -6.29 -7.15 -2.36
N SER A 151 -5.71 -5.98 -2.07
CA SER A 151 -6.50 -4.77 -1.79
C SER A 151 -7.22 -4.29 -3.05
N ARG A 152 -6.58 -4.35 -4.22
CA ARG A 152 -7.24 -4.02 -5.50
C ARG A 152 -8.37 -4.97 -5.82
N CYS A 153 -8.22 -6.28 -5.62
CA CYS A 153 -9.31 -7.23 -5.86
C CYS A 153 -10.55 -6.97 -4.98
N LYS A 154 -10.39 -6.36 -3.80
CA LYS A 154 -11.50 -5.90 -2.96
C LYS A 154 -12.16 -4.61 -3.49
N LEU A 155 -11.42 -3.83 -4.27
CA LEU A 155 -11.85 -2.57 -4.88
C LEU A 155 -12.39 -2.75 -6.30
N VAL A 156 -12.02 -3.84 -6.98
CA VAL A 156 -12.58 -4.20 -8.29
C VAL A 156 -14.07 -4.40 -8.10
N ILE A 157 -14.83 -3.46 -8.65
CA ILE A 157 -16.21 -3.64 -9.03
C ILE A 157 -16.15 -4.38 -10.37
N PRO A 158 -16.57 -5.66 -10.47
CA PRO A 158 -16.84 -6.27 -11.76
C PRO A 158 -17.74 -5.33 -12.55
N LYS A 159 -17.26 -4.85 -13.69
CA LYS A 159 -18.13 -4.18 -14.66
C LYS A 159 -19.22 -5.20 -14.98
N LYS A 160 -20.47 -4.90 -14.63
CA LYS A 160 -21.59 -5.57 -15.30
C LYS A 160 -21.41 -5.23 -16.77
N ASP A 161 -21.47 -6.23 -17.65
CA ASP A 161 -21.95 -5.97 -18.99
C ASP A 161 -23.22 -5.15 -18.80
N ASP A 162 -23.27 -3.96 -19.40
CA ASP A 162 -24.49 -3.19 -19.49
C ASP A 162 -25.44 -4.06 -20.32
N GLY A 163 -26.09 -5.01 -19.65
CA GLY A 163 -27.23 -5.74 -20.16
C GLY A 163 -28.33 -4.72 -20.33
N LYS A 164 -28.19 -3.86 -21.35
CA LYS A 164 -29.33 -3.28 -22.02
C LYS A 164 -30.27 -4.46 -22.21
N PRO A 165 -31.46 -4.45 -21.60
CA PRO A 165 -32.45 -5.47 -21.92
C PRO A 165 -32.57 -5.41 -23.44
N LYS A 166 -32.25 -6.52 -24.11
CA LYS A 166 -32.48 -6.63 -25.55
C LYS A 166 -33.93 -6.21 -25.78
N SER A 167 -34.16 -5.36 -26.77
CA SER A 167 -35.55 -5.02 -27.08
C SER A 167 -36.30 -6.32 -27.40
N LYS A 168 -37.63 -6.34 -27.20
CA LYS A 168 -38.42 -7.54 -27.56
C LYS A 168 -38.24 -7.91 -29.05
N GLU A 169 -37.87 -6.96 -29.90
CA GLU A 169 -37.48 -7.21 -31.29
C GLU A 169 -36.13 -7.93 -31.41
N GLU A 170 -35.10 -7.56 -30.65
CA GLU A 170 -33.79 -8.24 -30.66
C GLU A 170 -33.84 -9.67 -30.10
N GLU A 171 -34.76 -9.97 -29.17
CA GLU A 171 -35.02 -11.35 -28.70
C GLU A 171 -35.78 -12.19 -29.75
N ARG A 172 -36.65 -11.57 -30.55
CA ARG A 172 -37.50 -12.27 -31.51
C ARG A 172 -36.87 -12.47 -32.89
N PHE A 173 -35.93 -11.61 -33.28
CA PHE A 173 -35.36 -11.60 -34.63
C PHE A 173 -33.83 -11.82 -34.65
N GLY A 174 -33.25 -12.32 -33.56
CA GLY A 174 -31.82 -12.60 -33.45
C GLY A 174 -31.31 -13.58 -34.52
N GLY A 175 -30.71 -13.05 -35.58
CA GLY A 175 -29.71 -13.75 -36.39
C GLY A 175 -30.07 -14.13 -37.82
N ARG A 176 -30.75 -13.28 -38.59
CA ARG A 176 -30.75 -13.38 -40.06
C ARG A 176 -30.57 -12.02 -40.73
N MET A 177 -29.32 -11.67 -40.99
CA MET A 177 -28.88 -11.09 -42.26
C MET A 177 -27.82 -12.01 -42.84
#